data_AF-A0A1E4NW85-F1
#
_entry.id   AF-A0A1E4NW85-F1
#
_cell.length_a   1.000
_cell.length_b   1.000
_cell.length_c   1.000
_cell.angle_alpha   90.00
_cell.angle_beta   90.00
_cell.angle_gamma   90.00
#
_symmetry.space_group_name_H-M   'P 1'
#
loop_
_entity.id
_entity.type
_entity.pdbx_description
1 polymer ?
#
loop_
_entity_poly.entity_id
_entity_poly.type
_entity_poly.pdbx_seq_one_letter_code
_entity_poly.pdbx_strand_id
1 'polypeptide(L)'
;MHPTPLALDLDTRSAAPTDDTGFQIGWDHARHGLVPPAELMGDGAALGQGWRAGRALFGRRTLASTRATRQWLALRTAAWKQGLVFELTQVTPHYVAQIDTAHCPVTRQPLGGAADAEAAPVVARLNPEAGWAAGHLATLSRRAADALTPAGARTALRHAARVDAGMVPAPAGLAPAEVWRLAVLQSFVAPLPFAEALRVPLRVLPPNRVRLLNAVQGLQALLTLQFAKPGWSERLRAVADLLPRVEPGHERRQDFNLFVGAFAPRLLEAGTGHDAPTMRRVLEDAWCDERVNRRWQAFVLALGEAGVEKLLERAAERGLAATRTLLHAPALATEGWSLASNGRLVARPRRAPTFSSPPRPRPGAAVRG
;
A
#
# COMPACT_ATOMS: atom_id res chain seq x y z
N MET A 1 66.47 -16.89 12.22
CA MET A 1 65.04 -16.94 12.59
C MET A 1 64.43 -15.59 12.28
N HIS A 2 63.78 -15.45 11.12
CA HIS A 2 63.03 -14.25 10.77
C HIS A 2 61.53 -14.51 11.02
N PRO A 3 60.78 -13.60 11.64
CA PRO A 3 59.35 -13.78 11.86
C PRO A 3 58.59 -13.56 10.56
N THR A 4 57.80 -14.55 10.17
CA THR A 4 56.83 -14.47 9.08
C THR A 4 55.67 -13.56 9.50
N PRO A 5 55.31 -12.51 8.73
CA PRO A 5 54.15 -11.70 9.05
C PRO A 5 52.88 -12.50 8.73
N LEU A 6 52.01 -12.65 9.72
CA LEU A 6 50.62 -13.10 9.58
C LEU A 6 49.88 -12.07 8.72
N ALA A 7 49.73 -12.36 7.43
CA ALA A 7 48.79 -11.67 6.57
C ALA A 7 47.37 -11.99 7.06
N LEU A 8 46.74 -11.00 7.71
CA LEU A 8 45.30 -10.97 7.89
C LEU A 8 44.66 -10.95 6.51
N ASP A 9 44.22 -12.13 6.08
CA ASP A 9 43.40 -12.31 4.88
C ASP A 9 42.02 -11.73 5.19
N LEU A 10 41.91 -10.40 5.04
CA LEU A 10 40.64 -9.70 4.99
C LEU A 10 39.96 -10.14 3.70
N ASP A 11 39.23 -11.24 3.82
CA ASP A 11 38.39 -11.84 2.80
C ASP A 11 37.33 -10.79 2.39
N THR A 12 37.69 -9.87 1.50
CA THR A 12 36.80 -8.87 0.91
C THR A 12 35.90 -9.56 -0.12
N ARG A 13 35.11 -10.52 0.35
CA ARG A 13 33.99 -11.05 -0.42
C ARG A 13 33.02 -9.89 -0.55
N SER A 14 32.89 -9.36 -1.76
CA SER A 14 31.82 -8.43 -2.11
C SER A 14 30.50 -9.03 -1.62
N ALA A 15 29.94 -8.44 -0.58
CA ALA A 15 28.73 -8.90 0.09
C ALA A 15 27.58 -8.92 -0.92
N ALA A 16 26.67 -9.90 -0.82
CA ALA A 16 25.49 -9.89 -1.66
C ALA A 16 24.67 -8.61 -1.34
N PRO A 17 23.90 -8.03 -2.28
CA PRO A 17 23.09 -6.82 -1.99
C PRO A 17 22.10 -7.01 -0.82
N THR A 18 21.74 -8.25 -0.50
CA THR A 18 20.99 -8.62 0.71
C THR A 18 21.79 -8.41 2.00
N ASP A 19 23.10 -8.61 1.97
CA ASP A 19 23.98 -8.47 3.13
C ASP A 19 24.20 -6.98 3.47
N ASP A 20 24.39 -6.12 2.46
CA ASP A 20 24.44 -4.67 2.66
C ASP A 20 23.14 -4.14 3.26
N THR A 21 21.99 -4.62 2.75
CA THR A 21 20.67 -4.26 3.28
C THR A 21 20.52 -4.69 4.73
N GLY A 22 20.92 -5.92 5.06
CA GLY A 22 20.91 -6.44 6.42
C GLY A 22 21.76 -5.58 7.37
N PHE A 23 22.98 -5.24 6.95
CA PHE A 23 23.87 -4.34 7.69
C PHE A 23 23.22 -2.98 7.97
N GLN A 24 22.64 -2.34 6.96
CA GLN A 24 21.97 -1.04 7.13
C GLN A 24 20.78 -1.12 8.10
N ILE A 25 20.00 -2.20 8.07
CA ILE A 25 18.91 -2.41 9.03
C ILE A 25 19.48 -2.50 10.46
N GLY A 26 20.53 -3.29 10.67
CA GLY A 26 21.20 -3.40 11.97
C GLY A 26 21.73 -2.05 12.47
N TRP A 27 22.35 -1.29 11.58
CA TRP A 27 22.84 0.06 11.86
C TRP A 27 21.71 1.00 12.31
N ASP A 28 20.56 0.98 11.65
CA ASP A 28 19.41 1.80 12.01
C ASP A 28 18.78 1.38 13.34
N HIS A 29 18.75 0.08 13.66
CA HIS A 29 18.40 -0.40 14.99
C HIS A 29 19.30 0.25 16.06
N ALA A 30 20.62 0.24 15.85
CA ALA A 30 21.57 0.85 16.78
C ALA A 30 21.38 2.37 16.88
N ARG A 31 21.13 3.05 15.76
CA ARG A 31 20.88 4.50 15.69
C ARG A 31 19.70 4.93 16.56
N HIS A 32 18.68 4.09 16.67
CA HIS A 32 17.49 4.32 17.51
C HIS A 32 17.57 3.65 18.90
N GLY A 33 18.75 3.11 19.28
CA GLY A 33 18.94 2.47 20.59
C GLY A 33 18.12 1.18 20.77
N LEU A 34 17.72 0.54 19.67
CA LEU A 34 16.92 -0.69 19.68
C LEU A 34 17.82 -1.91 19.45
N VAL A 35 17.47 -3.02 20.08
CA VAL A 35 18.11 -4.32 19.85
C VAL A 35 17.30 -5.06 18.78
N PRO A 36 17.94 -5.60 17.72
CA PRO A 36 17.26 -6.45 16.76
C PRO A 36 16.79 -7.79 17.36
N PRO A 37 15.93 -8.55 16.66
CA PRO A 37 15.54 -9.91 17.08
C PRO A 37 16.77 -10.80 17.29
N ALA A 38 16.81 -11.52 18.41
CA ALA A 38 17.97 -12.30 18.83
C ALA A 38 18.36 -13.37 17.80
N GLU A 39 17.37 -13.96 17.12
CA GLU A 39 17.61 -14.97 16.08
C GLU A 39 18.44 -14.43 14.89
N LEU A 40 18.50 -13.11 14.71
CA LEU A 40 19.21 -12.45 13.60
C LEU A 40 20.56 -11.86 14.03
N MET A 41 20.98 -12.12 15.27
CA MET A 41 22.18 -11.56 15.88
C MET A 41 23.38 -12.52 15.91
N GLY A 42 23.26 -13.70 15.31
CA GLY A 42 24.31 -14.73 15.26
C GLY A 42 25.63 -14.25 14.63
N ASP A 43 26.68 -15.04 14.84
CA ASP A 43 28.00 -14.73 14.31
C ASP A 43 27.99 -14.73 12.77
N GLY A 44 28.58 -13.71 12.17
CA GLY A 44 28.57 -13.51 10.72
C GLY A 44 27.28 -12.90 10.15
N ALA A 45 26.18 -12.77 10.92
CA ALA A 45 24.94 -12.19 10.41
C ALA A 45 25.10 -10.69 10.10
N ALA A 46 24.83 -10.28 8.86
CA ALA A 46 25.02 -8.91 8.40
C ALA A 46 24.26 -7.88 9.27
N LEU A 47 23.04 -8.22 9.69
CA LEU A 47 22.24 -7.42 10.61
C LEU A 47 22.95 -7.24 11.96
N GLY A 48 23.43 -8.33 12.56
CA GLY A 48 24.19 -8.27 13.81
C GLY A 48 25.47 -7.45 13.69
N GLN A 49 26.20 -7.58 12.59
CA GLN A 49 27.40 -6.79 12.31
C GLN A 49 27.08 -5.28 12.24
N GLY A 50 26.05 -4.90 11.46
CA GLY A 50 25.62 -3.52 11.35
C GLY A 50 25.18 -2.91 12.68
N TRP A 51 24.48 -3.69 13.50
CA TRP A 51 24.07 -3.25 14.84
C TRP A 51 25.27 -3.04 15.78
N ARG A 52 26.22 -3.98 15.82
CA ARG A 52 27.44 -3.83 16.66
C ARG A 52 28.27 -2.62 16.22
N ALA A 53 28.44 -2.42 14.91
CA ALA A 53 29.14 -1.27 14.36
C ALA A 53 28.44 0.05 14.73
N GLY A 54 27.12 0.13 14.55
CA GLY A 54 26.34 1.31 14.93
C GLY A 54 26.37 1.56 16.44
N ARG A 55 26.29 0.52 17.28
CA ARG A 55 26.39 0.64 18.74
C ARG A 55 27.74 1.23 19.17
N ALA A 56 28.83 0.83 18.54
CA ALA A 56 30.15 1.38 18.79
C ALA A 56 30.22 2.88 18.42
N LEU A 57 29.55 3.30 17.34
CA LEU A 57 29.54 4.70 16.91
C LEU A 57 28.62 5.58 17.74
N PHE A 58 27.36 5.18 17.93
CA PHE A 58 26.34 6.02 18.57
C PHE A 58 26.45 6.01 20.09
N GLY A 59 26.91 4.90 20.68
CA GLY A 59 27.01 4.74 22.13
C GLY A 59 25.69 5.07 22.84
N ARG A 60 25.70 6.13 23.66
CA ARG A 60 24.51 6.64 24.38
C ARG A 60 23.73 7.71 23.62
N ARG A 61 24.25 8.22 22.50
CA ARG A 61 23.64 9.30 21.70
C ARG A 61 22.79 8.70 20.58
N THR A 62 21.62 8.19 20.94
CA THR A 62 20.68 7.57 20.00
C THR A 62 19.48 8.48 19.72
N LEU A 63 18.84 8.29 18.57
CA LEU A 63 17.56 8.93 18.26
C LEU A 63 16.43 8.31 19.07
N ALA A 64 15.34 9.07 19.28
CA ALA A 64 14.17 8.59 19.99
C ALA A 64 13.53 7.38 19.27
N SER A 65 13.14 6.36 20.04
CA SER A 65 12.44 5.17 19.54
C SER A 65 10.93 5.28 19.79
N THR A 66 10.19 5.84 18.83
CA THR A 66 8.72 5.89 18.89
C THR A 66 8.10 4.53 18.53
N ARG A 67 6.80 4.32 18.80
CA ARG A 67 6.05 3.13 18.35
C ARG A 67 6.18 2.95 16.83
N ALA A 68 6.00 4.03 16.07
CA ALA A 68 6.10 3.99 14.61
C ALA A 68 7.52 3.66 14.12
N THR A 69 8.57 4.09 14.83
CA THR A 69 9.97 3.73 14.53
C THR A 69 10.21 2.25 14.73
N ARG A 70 9.73 1.68 15.84
CA ARG A 70 9.82 0.24 16.12
C ARG A 70 9.11 -0.59 15.05
N GLN A 71 7.90 -0.18 14.68
CA GLN A 71 7.12 -0.85 13.64
C GLN A 71 7.79 -0.74 12.27
N TRP A 72 8.30 0.43 11.90
CA TRP A 72 9.04 0.62 10.65
C TRP A 72 10.27 -0.29 10.55
N LEU A 73 11.08 -0.40 11.61
CA LEU A 73 12.23 -1.32 11.65
C LEU A 73 11.80 -2.80 11.59
N ALA A 74 10.69 -3.16 12.26
CA ALA A 74 10.13 -4.49 12.18
C ALA A 74 9.70 -4.85 10.74
N LEU A 75 9.06 -3.90 10.03
CA LEU A 75 8.68 -4.09 8.63
C LEU A 75 9.90 -4.24 7.71
N ARG A 76 10.95 -3.43 7.91
CA ARG A 76 12.20 -3.56 7.15
C ARG A 76 12.86 -4.92 7.39
N THR A 77 12.94 -5.34 8.64
CA THR A 77 13.48 -6.66 9.00
C THR A 77 12.66 -7.78 8.37
N ALA A 78 11.33 -7.70 8.40
CA ALA A 78 10.45 -8.68 7.78
C ALA A 78 10.61 -8.71 6.25
N ALA A 79 10.69 -7.55 5.59
CA ALA A 79 10.91 -7.44 4.16
C ALA A 79 12.23 -8.09 3.74
N TRP A 80 13.30 -7.79 4.46
CA TRP A 80 14.62 -8.38 4.24
C TRP A 80 14.60 -9.90 4.39
N LYS A 81 13.99 -10.43 5.46
CA LYS A 81 13.83 -11.89 5.65
C LYS A 81 13.05 -12.56 4.53
N GLN A 82 12.12 -11.85 3.91
CA GLN A 82 11.29 -12.36 2.79
C GLN A 82 11.92 -12.12 1.42
N GLY A 83 13.09 -11.48 1.33
CA GLY A 83 13.73 -11.11 0.07
C GLY A 83 12.94 -10.07 -0.73
N LEU A 84 12.14 -9.24 -0.06
CA LEU A 84 11.32 -8.19 -0.67
C LEU A 84 12.05 -6.84 -0.65
N VAL A 85 11.83 -6.05 -1.70
CA VAL A 85 12.25 -4.66 -1.77
C VAL A 85 11.51 -3.87 -0.69
N PHE A 86 12.23 -2.99 0.01
CA PHE A 86 11.66 -2.01 0.92
C PHE A 86 12.05 -0.61 0.46
N GLU A 87 11.05 0.20 0.11
CA GLU A 87 11.23 1.57 -0.38
C GLU A 87 11.45 2.51 0.82
N LEU A 88 12.62 3.17 0.88
CA LEU A 88 13.05 3.91 2.08
C LEU A 88 12.70 5.41 2.06
N THR A 89 12.31 5.95 0.90
CA THR A 89 12.07 7.39 0.72
C THR A 89 10.71 7.79 1.23
N GLN A 90 9.67 7.05 0.86
CA GLN A 90 8.28 7.33 1.22
C GLN A 90 7.82 6.52 2.43
N VAL A 91 8.30 5.28 2.61
CA VAL A 91 7.97 4.45 3.79
C VAL A 91 8.91 4.80 4.95
N THR A 92 8.56 5.86 5.66
CA THR A 92 9.26 6.37 6.86
C THR A 92 8.49 6.06 8.15
N PRO A 93 9.08 6.23 9.34
CA PRO A 93 8.33 6.17 10.60
C PRO A 93 7.12 7.12 10.63
N HIS A 94 7.22 8.30 10.01
CA HIS A 94 6.08 9.23 9.89
C HIS A 94 4.96 8.65 9.02
N TYR A 95 5.30 8.04 7.88
CA TYR A 95 4.32 7.35 7.04
C TYR A 95 3.62 6.22 7.79
N VAL A 96 4.37 5.41 8.55
CA VAL A 96 3.79 4.32 9.37
C VAL A 96 2.81 4.87 10.40
N ALA A 97 3.15 5.99 11.05
CA ALA A 97 2.22 6.67 11.97
C ALA A 97 0.95 7.19 11.27
N GLN A 98 1.05 7.64 10.02
CA GLN A 98 -0.11 8.13 9.25
C GLN A 98 -1.11 7.03 8.88
N ILE A 99 -0.65 5.78 8.73
CA ILE A 99 -1.50 4.64 8.36
C ILE A 99 -1.96 3.82 9.59
N ASP A 100 -1.55 4.22 10.80
CA ASP A 100 -2.07 3.65 12.04
C ASP A 100 -3.56 4.03 12.19
N THR A 101 -4.37 3.10 12.67
CA THR A 101 -5.81 3.29 12.86
C THR A 101 -6.26 2.52 14.10
N ALA A 102 -7.28 3.04 14.78
CA ALA A 102 -7.85 2.39 15.95
C ALA A 102 -8.77 1.21 15.59
N HIS A 103 -9.29 1.17 14.36
CA HIS A 103 -10.22 0.13 13.90
C HIS A 103 -9.76 -0.46 12.57
N CYS A 104 -9.94 -1.78 12.43
CA CYS A 104 -9.67 -2.48 11.19
C CYS A 104 -10.70 -2.06 10.12
N PRO A 105 -10.29 -1.60 8.92
CA PRO A 105 -11.23 -1.23 7.86
C PRO A 105 -12.04 -2.44 7.34
N VAL A 106 -11.50 -3.65 7.51
CA VAL A 106 -12.12 -4.89 7.03
C VAL A 106 -13.08 -5.48 8.05
N THR A 107 -12.68 -5.69 9.31
CA THR A 107 -13.58 -6.27 10.33
C THR A 107 -14.42 -5.22 11.05
N ARG A 108 -14.06 -3.94 10.91
CA ARG A 108 -14.62 -2.78 11.62
C ARG A 108 -14.47 -2.84 13.15
N GLN A 109 -13.78 -3.85 13.68
CA GLN A 109 -13.49 -4.02 15.10
C GLN A 109 -12.29 -3.18 15.55
N PRO A 110 -12.22 -2.81 16.84
CA PRO A 110 -11.03 -2.20 17.42
C PRO A 110 -9.79 -3.07 17.22
N LEU A 111 -8.67 -2.43 16.91
CA LEU A 111 -7.36 -3.09 16.84
C LEU A 111 -6.69 -3.07 18.22
N GLY A 112 -6.09 -4.18 18.60
CA GLY A 112 -5.42 -4.31 19.89
C GLY A 112 -5.05 -5.74 20.25
N GLY A 113 -4.57 -5.92 21.48
CA GLY A 113 -4.15 -7.22 22.00
C GLY A 113 -2.66 -7.53 21.77
N ALA A 114 -2.28 -8.74 22.18
CA ALA A 114 -0.94 -9.28 21.96
C ALA A 114 -0.66 -9.50 20.47
N ALA A 115 0.61 -9.66 20.09
CA ALA A 115 1.02 -9.69 18.69
C ALA A 115 0.41 -10.84 17.87
N ASP A 116 0.06 -11.95 18.51
CA ASP A 116 -0.55 -13.16 17.96
C ASP A 116 -2.09 -13.15 17.97
N ALA A 117 -2.71 -12.20 18.67
CA ALA A 117 -4.18 -12.09 18.74
C ALA A 117 -4.79 -11.76 17.37
N GLU A 118 -6.01 -12.24 17.11
CA GLU A 118 -6.73 -11.99 15.85
C GLU A 118 -6.94 -10.49 15.55
N ALA A 119 -7.14 -9.69 16.60
CA ALA A 119 -7.34 -8.24 16.52
C ALA A 119 -6.02 -7.44 16.50
N ALA A 120 -4.86 -8.10 16.55
CA ALA A 120 -3.57 -7.44 16.57
C ALA A 120 -3.39 -6.56 15.31
N PRO A 121 -2.92 -5.31 15.45
CA PRO A 121 -2.67 -4.44 14.31
C PRO A 121 -1.48 -4.95 13.50
N VAL A 122 -1.70 -5.22 12.21
CA VAL A 122 -0.68 -5.65 11.25
C VAL A 122 -0.68 -4.69 10.07
N VAL A 123 0.47 -4.12 9.73
CA VAL A 123 0.63 -3.39 8.46
C VAL A 123 0.83 -4.41 7.36
N ALA A 124 -0.10 -4.46 6.41
CA ALA A 124 -0.14 -5.44 5.35
C ALA A 124 0.04 -4.80 3.97
N ARG A 125 0.61 -5.56 3.03
CA ARG A 125 0.67 -5.20 1.60
C ARG A 125 -0.65 -5.59 0.93
N LEU A 126 -1.41 -4.60 0.47
CA LEU A 126 -2.69 -4.85 -0.23
C LEU A 126 -2.47 -5.42 -1.64
N ASN A 127 -1.39 -4.98 -2.31
CA ASN A 127 -0.91 -5.56 -3.56
C ASN A 127 0.22 -6.57 -3.25
N PRO A 128 -0.01 -7.88 -3.43
CA PRO A 128 0.99 -8.91 -3.12
C PRO A 128 2.19 -8.94 -4.08
N GLU A 129 2.03 -8.39 -5.28
CA GLU A 129 3.07 -8.29 -6.32
C GLU A 129 4.01 -7.08 -6.13
N ALA A 130 3.68 -6.17 -5.20
CA ALA A 130 4.50 -5.01 -4.88
C ALA A 130 5.47 -5.29 -3.72
N GLY A 131 6.61 -4.61 -3.67
CA GLY A 131 7.49 -4.56 -2.50
C GLY A 131 6.83 -3.85 -1.31
N TRP A 132 7.58 -3.48 -0.29
CA TRP A 132 7.10 -2.59 0.76
C TRP A 132 7.24 -1.14 0.33
N ALA A 133 6.19 -0.56 -0.25
CA ALA A 133 6.21 0.81 -0.77
C ALA A 133 4.96 1.60 -0.34
N ALA A 134 5.08 2.94 -0.32
CA ALA A 134 3.96 3.79 0.05
C ALA A 134 2.82 3.69 -0.98
N GLY A 135 1.58 3.84 -0.52
CA GLY A 135 0.40 3.83 -1.39
C GLY A 135 -0.38 2.53 -1.43
N HIS A 136 0.17 1.41 -0.95
CA HIS A 136 -0.55 0.13 -0.90
C HIS A 136 -0.41 -0.61 0.44
N LEU A 137 0.06 0.10 1.47
CA LEU A 137 0.15 -0.41 2.84
C LEU A 137 -1.05 0.10 3.64
N ALA A 138 -1.65 -0.79 4.41
CA ALA A 138 -2.72 -0.46 5.34
C ALA A 138 -2.57 -1.25 6.65
N THR A 139 -2.96 -0.65 7.77
CA THR A 139 -3.06 -1.37 9.04
C THR A 139 -4.40 -2.10 9.12
N LEU A 140 -4.34 -3.42 9.24
CA LEU A 140 -5.47 -4.35 9.34
C LEU A 140 -5.39 -5.11 10.67
N SER A 141 -6.44 -5.84 11.01
CA SER A 141 -6.35 -6.89 12.03
C SER A 141 -5.58 -8.09 11.45
N ARG A 142 -4.90 -8.85 12.31
CA ARG A 142 -4.21 -10.09 11.92
C ARG A 142 -5.13 -11.01 11.13
N ARG A 143 -6.36 -11.23 11.61
CA ARG A 143 -7.37 -12.04 10.91
C ARG A 143 -7.64 -11.59 9.47
N ALA A 144 -7.74 -10.27 9.24
CA ALA A 144 -7.96 -9.73 7.90
C ALA A 144 -6.69 -9.77 7.03
N ALA A 145 -5.52 -9.59 7.62
CA ALA A 145 -4.24 -9.70 6.93
C ALA A 145 -3.98 -11.14 6.46
N ASP A 146 -4.26 -12.14 7.30
CA ASP A 146 -4.09 -13.57 6.98
C ASP A 146 -5.06 -14.04 5.88
N ALA A 147 -6.18 -13.32 5.69
CA ALA A 147 -7.17 -13.58 4.65
C ALA A 147 -6.86 -12.90 3.30
N LEU A 148 -5.79 -12.11 3.18
CA LEU A 148 -5.44 -11.44 1.93
C LEU A 148 -5.22 -12.46 0.82
N THR A 149 -5.80 -12.20 -0.36
CA THR A 149 -5.66 -13.12 -1.50
C THR A 149 -4.30 -12.91 -2.18
N PRO A 150 -3.39 -13.90 -2.17
CA PRO A 150 -2.06 -13.75 -2.78
C PRO A 150 -2.10 -13.66 -4.31
N ALA A 151 -3.15 -14.23 -4.92
CA ALA A 151 -3.40 -14.22 -6.36
C ALA A 151 -3.96 -12.88 -6.89
N GLY A 152 -3.94 -11.81 -6.09
CA GLY A 152 -4.30 -10.46 -6.49
C GLY A 152 -5.79 -10.13 -6.50
N ALA A 153 -6.09 -8.87 -6.87
CA ALA A 153 -7.40 -8.25 -6.69
C ALA A 153 -8.54 -8.92 -7.47
N ARG A 154 -8.33 -9.29 -8.74
CA ARG A 154 -9.39 -9.94 -9.56
C ARG A 154 -9.81 -11.29 -8.95
N THR A 155 -8.85 -12.04 -8.43
CA THR A 155 -9.14 -13.29 -7.73
C THR A 155 -9.85 -13.04 -6.41
N ALA A 156 -9.45 -12.02 -5.65
CA ALA A 156 -10.12 -11.62 -4.42
C ALA A 156 -11.60 -11.23 -4.67
N LEU A 157 -11.88 -10.44 -5.71
CA LEU A 157 -13.24 -10.02 -6.09
C LEU A 157 -14.12 -11.21 -6.50
N ARG A 158 -13.59 -12.12 -7.34
CA ARG A 158 -14.30 -13.35 -7.71
C ARG A 158 -14.58 -14.23 -6.50
N HIS A 159 -13.61 -14.34 -5.59
CA HIS A 159 -13.77 -15.10 -4.35
C HIS A 159 -14.86 -14.50 -3.46
N ALA A 160 -14.84 -13.18 -3.24
CA ALA A 160 -15.87 -12.48 -2.47
C ALA A 160 -17.28 -12.72 -3.04
N ALA A 161 -17.45 -12.62 -4.37
CA ALA A 161 -18.72 -12.93 -5.01
C ALA A 161 -19.18 -14.38 -4.79
N ARG A 162 -18.25 -15.34 -4.78
CA ARG A 162 -18.59 -16.75 -4.50
C ARG A 162 -18.96 -16.99 -3.04
N VAL A 163 -18.29 -16.32 -2.10
CA VAL A 163 -18.63 -16.39 -0.67
C VAL A 163 -20.03 -15.80 -0.44
N ASP A 164 -20.31 -14.65 -1.03
CA ASP A 164 -21.60 -13.96 -0.91
C ASP A 164 -22.77 -14.78 -1.48
N ALA A 165 -22.52 -15.51 -2.57
CA ALA A 165 -23.46 -16.45 -3.15
C ALA A 165 -23.57 -17.80 -2.39
N GLY A 166 -22.84 -17.98 -1.28
CA GLY A 166 -22.83 -19.22 -0.50
C GLY A 166 -22.16 -20.41 -1.21
N MET A 167 -21.42 -20.18 -2.30
CA MET A 167 -20.78 -21.24 -3.09
C MET A 167 -19.47 -21.74 -2.49
N VAL A 168 -18.81 -20.93 -1.64
CA VAL A 168 -17.56 -21.29 -0.94
C VAL A 168 -17.56 -20.68 0.47
N PRO A 169 -16.88 -21.31 1.44
CA PRO A 169 -16.76 -20.73 2.78
C PRO A 169 -15.88 -19.49 2.77
N ALA A 170 -16.11 -18.60 3.73
CA ALA A 170 -15.26 -17.43 3.93
C ALA A 170 -13.89 -17.83 4.54
N PRO A 171 -12.80 -17.15 4.15
CA PRO A 171 -11.46 -17.48 4.61
C PRO A 171 -11.20 -16.93 6.02
N ALA A 172 -10.35 -17.61 6.79
CA ALA A 172 -9.85 -17.16 8.09
C ALA A 172 -10.95 -16.68 9.07
N GLY A 173 -12.13 -17.32 9.04
CA GLY A 173 -13.25 -16.96 9.92
C GLY A 173 -13.88 -15.59 9.64
N LEU A 174 -13.60 -14.97 8.49
CA LEU A 174 -14.24 -13.72 8.09
C LEU A 174 -15.73 -13.93 7.78
N ALA A 175 -16.55 -12.92 8.01
CA ALA A 175 -17.93 -12.89 7.50
C ALA A 175 -17.95 -12.50 6.00
N PRO A 176 -18.98 -12.88 5.22
CA PRO A 176 -19.08 -12.53 3.79
C PRO A 176 -18.88 -11.04 3.48
N ALA A 177 -19.45 -10.16 4.31
CA ALA A 177 -19.27 -8.71 4.18
C ALA A 177 -17.80 -8.28 4.40
N GLU A 178 -17.08 -8.93 5.31
CA GLU A 178 -15.65 -8.66 5.56
C GLU A 178 -14.80 -9.11 4.36
N VAL A 179 -15.13 -10.25 3.73
CA VAL A 179 -14.45 -10.72 2.51
C VAL A 179 -14.63 -9.71 1.37
N TRP A 180 -15.83 -9.18 1.19
CA TRP A 180 -16.08 -8.11 0.22
C TRP A 180 -15.24 -6.86 0.49
N ARG A 181 -15.18 -6.38 1.75
CA ARG A 181 -14.34 -5.22 2.12
C ARG A 181 -12.87 -5.50 1.79
N LEU A 182 -12.36 -6.67 2.13
CA LEU A 182 -10.98 -7.04 1.85
C LEU A 182 -10.67 -7.06 0.34
N ALA A 183 -11.56 -7.65 -0.46
CA ALA A 183 -11.41 -7.70 -1.92
C ALA A 183 -11.44 -6.29 -2.55
N VAL A 184 -12.32 -5.42 -2.07
CA VAL A 184 -12.38 -4.01 -2.50
C VAL A 184 -11.09 -3.28 -2.12
N LEU A 185 -10.54 -3.47 -0.92
CA LEU A 185 -9.23 -2.89 -0.56
C LEU A 185 -8.11 -3.33 -1.49
N GLN A 186 -8.05 -4.61 -1.87
CA GLN A 186 -7.04 -5.08 -2.83
C GLN A 186 -7.25 -4.49 -4.22
N SER A 187 -8.51 -4.25 -4.62
CA SER A 187 -8.84 -3.64 -5.92
C SER A 187 -8.38 -2.20 -6.07
N PHE A 188 -8.26 -1.44 -4.98
CA PHE A 188 -7.75 -0.06 -5.01
C PHE A 188 -6.33 0.04 -5.55
N VAL A 189 -5.50 -0.97 -5.28
CA VAL A 189 -4.06 -0.95 -5.54
C VAL A 189 -3.66 -1.91 -6.66
N ALA A 190 -4.63 -2.31 -7.48
CA ALA A 190 -4.42 -3.10 -8.68
C ALA A 190 -5.14 -2.45 -9.86
N PRO A 191 -4.49 -2.28 -11.02
CA PRO A 191 -5.16 -1.78 -12.21
C PRO A 191 -6.22 -2.78 -12.66
N LEU A 192 -7.43 -2.28 -12.89
CA LEU A 192 -8.56 -3.04 -13.41
C LEU A 192 -9.06 -2.38 -14.70
N PRO A 193 -9.51 -3.17 -15.70
CA PRO A 193 -10.24 -2.61 -16.84
C PRO A 193 -11.44 -1.79 -16.36
N PHE A 194 -11.74 -0.66 -17.01
CA PHE A 194 -12.84 0.24 -16.64
C PHE A 194 -14.17 -0.50 -16.39
N ALA A 195 -14.53 -1.42 -17.29
CA ALA A 195 -15.76 -2.21 -17.21
C ALA A 195 -15.80 -3.16 -15.99
N GLU A 196 -14.65 -3.60 -15.49
CA GLU A 196 -14.55 -4.37 -14.24
C GLU A 196 -14.60 -3.43 -13.03
N ALA A 197 -13.82 -2.35 -13.05
CA ALA A 197 -13.71 -1.40 -11.94
C ALA A 197 -15.06 -0.77 -11.57
N LEU A 198 -15.90 -0.41 -12.56
CA LEU A 198 -17.20 0.20 -12.32
C LEU A 198 -18.22 -0.72 -11.65
N ARG A 199 -18.01 -2.05 -11.75
CA ARG A 199 -18.87 -3.06 -11.14
C ARG A 199 -18.47 -3.37 -9.69
N VAL A 200 -17.33 -2.87 -9.23
CA VAL A 200 -16.86 -3.06 -7.86
C VAL A 200 -17.61 -2.09 -6.93
N PRO A 201 -18.43 -2.57 -5.98
CA PRO A 201 -19.08 -1.70 -5.00
C PRO A 201 -18.06 -1.15 -4.00
N LEU A 202 -18.17 0.12 -3.60
CA LEU A 202 -17.29 0.73 -2.59
C LEU A 202 -17.68 0.30 -1.16
N ARG A 203 -17.54 -1.00 -0.85
CA ARG A 203 -17.90 -1.59 0.46
C ARG A 203 -17.02 -1.14 1.61
N VAL A 204 -15.94 -0.43 1.31
CA VAL A 204 -14.97 0.12 2.26
C VAL A 204 -14.39 1.39 1.67
N LEU A 205 -14.34 2.47 2.45
CA LEU A 205 -13.62 3.68 2.03
C LEU A 205 -12.11 3.43 2.11
N PRO A 206 -11.28 4.02 1.23
CA PRO A 206 -9.84 3.83 1.28
C PRO A 206 -9.29 4.25 2.66
N PRO A 207 -8.44 3.41 3.29
CA PRO A 207 -7.65 3.83 4.43
C PRO A 207 -6.72 4.99 4.07
N ASN A 208 -6.25 5.73 5.07
CA ASN A 208 -5.36 6.85 4.84
C ASN A 208 -4.13 6.41 4.04
N ARG A 209 -3.69 7.26 3.09
CA ARG A 209 -2.54 7.03 2.21
C ARG A 209 -2.62 5.83 1.25
N VAL A 210 -3.72 5.07 1.22
CA VAL A 210 -3.93 4.07 0.16
C VAL A 210 -4.27 4.78 -1.15
N ARG A 211 -3.51 4.47 -2.21
CA ARG A 211 -3.72 4.99 -3.56
C ARG A 211 -4.88 4.25 -4.21
N LEU A 212 -5.64 4.96 -5.03
CA LEU A 212 -6.71 4.41 -5.87
C LEU A 212 -6.22 4.44 -7.31
N LEU A 213 -5.83 3.27 -7.85
CA LEU A 213 -5.31 3.16 -9.22
C LEU A 213 -6.41 3.22 -10.28
N ASN A 214 -7.67 2.99 -9.89
CA ASN A 214 -8.80 3.02 -10.80
C ASN A 214 -9.60 4.31 -10.59
N ALA A 215 -9.66 5.17 -11.61
CA ALA A 215 -10.34 6.47 -11.54
C ALA A 215 -11.81 6.35 -11.10
N VAL A 216 -12.49 5.29 -11.53
CA VAL A 216 -13.88 5.00 -11.15
C VAL A 216 -14.03 4.84 -9.63
N GLN A 217 -13.10 4.13 -8.99
CA GLN A 217 -13.09 3.96 -7.55
C GLN A 217 -12.69 5.25 -6.82
N GLY A 218 -11.81 6.04 -7.45
CA GLY A 218 -11.54 7.43 -7.06
C GLY A 218 -12.82 8.27 -6.97
N LEU A 219 -13.66 8.19 -8.00
CA LEU A 219 -14.93 8.92 -8.05
C LEU A 219 -15.93 8.39 -7.02
N GLN A 220 -16.03 7.06 -6.82
CA GLN A 220 -16.85 6.50 -5.73
C GLN A 220 -16.45 7.09 -4.38
N ALA A 221 -15.15 7.07 -4.06
CA ALA A 221 -14.64 7.59 -2.80
C ALA A 221 -14.91 9.09 -2.65
N LEU A 222 -14.66 9.88 -3.70
CA LEU A 222 -14.90 11.32 -3.69
C LEU A 222 -16.36 11.65 -3.39
N LEU A 223 -17.30 11.02 -4.10
CA LEU A 223 -18.74 11.26 -3.94
C LEU A 223 -19.24 10.79 -2.57
N THR A 224 -18.81 9.60 -2.14
CA THR A 224 -19.14 9.05 -0.83
C THR A 224 -18.70 9.99 0.31
N LEU A 225 -17.51 10.58 0.20
CA LEU A 225 -17.00 11.54 1.18
C LEU A 225 -17.76 12.88 1.17
N GLN A 226 -18.47 13.24 0.09
CA GLN A 226 -19.36 14.41 0.10
C GLN A 226 -20.58 14.16 0.99
N PHE A 227 -21.14 12.96 0.96
CA PHE A 227 -22.28 12.57 1.81
C PHE A 227 -21.93 12.61 3.32
N ALA A 228 -20.65 12.42 3.67
CA ALA A 228 -20.20 12.48 5.06
C ALA A 228 -20.17 13.90 5.66
N LYS A 229 -20.39 14.95 4.85
CA LYS A 229 -20.24 16.35 5.26
C LYS A 229 -21.58 17.05 5.46
N PRO A 230 -21.69 18.01 6.39
CA PRO A 230 -22.82 18.91 6.45
C PRO A 230 -23.05 19.60 5.09
N GLY A 231 -24.32 19.83 4.74
CA GLY A 231 -24.68 20.43 3.45
C GLY A 231 -24.37 19.56 2.23
N TRP A 232 -24.29 18.22 2.40
CA TRP A 232 -23.93 17.29 1.33
C TRP A 232 -24.70 17.51 0.02
N SER A 233 -25.97 17.93 0.08
CA SER A 233 -26.78 18.21 -1.11
C SER A 233 -26.20 19.35 -1.97
N GLU A 234 -25.74 20.44 -1.35
CA GLU A 234 -25.09 21.55 -2.06
C GLU A 234 -23.72 21.14 -2.60
N ARG A 235 -22.99 20.32 -1.85
CA ARG A 235 -21.69 19.77 -2.25
C ARG A 235 -21.82 18.87 -3.47
N LEU A 236 -22.83 17.99 -3.52
CA LEU A 236 -23.10 17.15 -4.68
C LEU A 236 -23.64 17.96 -5.86
N ARG A 237 -24.40 19.04 -5.61
CA ARG A 237 -24.79 19.99 -6.68
C ARG A 237 -23.55 20.63 -7.32
N ALA A 238 -22.57 21.05 -6.51
CA ALA A 238 -21.30 21.57 -7.02
C ALA A 238 -20.54 20.54 -7.88
N VAL A 239 -20.59 19.24 -7.53
CA VAL A 239 -20.05 18.18 -8.40
C VAL A 239 -20.87 18.04 -9.69
N ALA A 240 -22.20 18.06 -9.60
CA ALA A 240 -23.08 17.98 -10.76
C ALA A 240 -22.85 19.11 -11.76
N ASP A 241 -22.50 20.31 -11.27
CA ASP A 241 -22.19 21.47 -12.10
C ASP A 241 -20.85 21.35 -12.85
N LEU A 242 -19.99 20.42 -12.44
CA LEU A 242 -18.76 20.06 -13.17
C LEU A 242 -18.98 19.01 -14.26
N LEU A 243 -20.16 18.40 -14.36
CA LEU A 243 -20.42 17.41 -15.41
C LEU A 243 -20.34 18.09 -16.80
N PRO A 244 -19.71 17.45 -17.80
CA PRO A 244 -19.63 18.03 -19.14
C PRO A 244 -21.02 18.34 -19.69
N ARG A 245 -21.25 19.59 -20.09
CA ARG A 245 -22.46 19.99 -20.81
C ARG A 245 -22.29 19.54 -22.25
N VAL A 246 -22.99 18.51 -22.66
CA VAL A 246 -23.09 18.13 -24.07
C VAL A 246 -24.50 18.47 -24.54
N GLU A 247 -24.58 19.20 -25.65
CA GLU A 247 -25.82 19.46 -26.39
C GLU A 247 -26.22 18.20 -27.20
N PRO A 248 -27.51 17.87 -27.38
CA PRO A 248 -28.61 17.90 -26.43
C PRO A 248 -28.78 16.53 -25.74
N GLY A 249 -28.89 16.53 -24.42
CA GLY A 249 -29.19 15.36 -23.62
C GLY A 249 -28.84 15.59 -22.16
N HIS A 250 -29.83 15.99 -21.35
CA HIS A 250 -29.71 16.13 -19.89
C HIS A 250 -29.38 14.81 -19.15
N GLU A 251 -29.00 13.76 -19.89
CA GLU A 251 -28.84 12.37 -19.46
C GLU A 251 -27.80 12.24 -18.35
N ARG A 252 -26.61 12.86 -18.47
CA ARG A 252 -25.56 12.69 -17.44
C ARG A 252 -25.91 13.33 -16.09
N ARG A 253 -26.54 14.51 -16.10
CA ARG A 253 -26.99 15.18 -14.87
C ARG A 253 -28.18 14.43 -14.28
N GLN A 254 -29.07 13.93 -15.13
CA GLN A 254 -30.18 13.08 -14.72
C GLN A 254 -29.68 11.79 -14.08
N ASP A 255 -28.75 11.06 -14.70
CA ASP A 255 -28.16 9.83 -14.16
C ASP A 255 -27.44 10.06 -12.85
N PHE A 256 -26.69 11.17 -12.74
CA PHE A 256 -26.09 11.59 -11.49
C PHE A 256 -27.14 11.81 -10.40
N ASN A 257 -28.22 12.55 -10.71
CA ASN A 257 -29.30 12.80 -9.76
C ASN A 257 -30.05 11.50 -9.39
N LEU A 258 -30.20 10.56 -10.32
CA LEU A 258 -30.79 9.24 -10.05
C LEU A 258 -29.89 8.40 -9.13
N PHE A 259 -28.56 8.50 -9.28
CA PHE A 259 -27.62 7.91 -8.34
C PHE A 259 -27.73 8.55 -6.95
N VAL A 260 -27.69 9.89 -6.87
CA VAL A 260 -27.83 10.61 -5.59
C VAL A 260 -29.16 10.27 -4.92
N GLY A 261 -30.26 10.23 -5.67
CA GLY A 261 -31.58 9.86 -5.19
C GLY A 261 -31.72 8.38 -4.79
N ALA A 262 -30.85 7.50 -5.28
CA ALA A 262 -30.77 6.12 -4.78
C ALA A 262 -29.91 6.01 -3.51
N PHE A 263 -28.87 6.84 -3.38
CA PHE A 263 -27.93 6.80 -2.26
C PHE A 263 -28.47 7.51 -1.01
N ALA A 264 -29.05 8.71 -1.17
CA ALA A 264 -29.50 9.55 -0.06
C ALA A 264 -30.51 8.88 0.89
N PRO A 265 -31.50 8.08 0.43
CA PRO A 265 -32.41 7.37 1.32
C PRO A 265 -31.68 6.45 2.31
N ARG A 266 -30.62 5.76 1.88
CA ARG A 266 -29.82 4.86 2.75
C ARG A 266 -29.13 5.63 3.87
N LEU A 267 -28.70 6.87 3.59
CA LEU A 267 -28.13 7.76 4.60
C LEU A 267 -29.20 8.26 5.59
N LEU A 268 -30.37 8.64 5.08
CA LEU A 268 -31.47 9.14 5.90
C LEU A 268 -32.05 8.06 6.82
N GLU A 269 -32.17 6.83 6.34
CA GLU A 269 -32.62 5.66 7.11
C GLU A 269 -31.71 5.34 8.29
N ALA A 270 -30.41 5.57 8.16
CA ALA A 270 -29.48 5.38 9.26
C ALA A 270 -29.70 6.41 10.39
N GLY A 271 -30.28 7.57 10.09
CA GLY A 271 -30.50 8.66 11.04
C GLY A 271 -29.37 9.69 11.09
N THR A 272 -29.59 10.75 11.88
CA THR A 272 -28.65 11.87 12.06
C THR A 272 -27.89 11.77 13.38
N GLY A 273 -26.74 12.45 13.51
CA GLY A 273 -26.01 12.58 14.78
C GLY A 273 -24.95 11.50 15.03
N HIS A 274 -24.60 10.71 14.02
CA HIS A 274 -23.50 9.75 14.09
C HIS A 274 -22.15 10.42 14.29
N ASP A 275 -21.27 9.76 15.04
CA ASP A 275 -19.84 10.06 15.03
C ASP A 275 -19.23 9.72 13.65
N ALA A 276 -18.03 10.25 13.38
CA ALA A 276 -17.39 10.05 12.09
C ALA A 276 -17.14 8.57 11.72
N PRO A 277 -16.73 7.67 12.65
CA PRO A 277 -16.61 6.24 12.38
C PRO A 277 -17.94 5.56 12.01
N THR A 278 -19.04 5.87 12.70
CA THR A 278 -20.35 5.27 12.41
C THR A 278 -20.89 5.79 11.08
N MET A 279 -20.76 7.10 10.82
CA MET A 279 -21.13 7.68 9.53
C MET A 279 -20.36 7.02 8.37
N ARG A 280 -19.06 6.76 8.54
CA ARG A 280 -18.26 6.02 7.56
C ARG A 280 -18.85 4.63 7.26
N ARG A 281 -19.24 3.88 8.30
CA ARG A 281 -19.83 2.53 8.13
C ARG A 281 -21.17 2.59 7.39
N VAL A 282 -22.04 3.53 7.75
CA VAL A 282 -23.33 3.76 7.05
C VAL A 282 -23.11 4.01 5.55
N LEU A 283 -22.16 4.87 5.22
CA LEU A 283 -21.84 5.20 3.82
C LEU A 283 -21.28 3.99 3.06
N GLU A 284 -20.41 3.21 3.69
CA GLU A 284 -19.90 1.95 3.13
C GLU A 284 -21.02 0.91 2.94
N ASP A 285 -21.97 0.85 3.87
CA ASP A 285 -23.09 -0.10 3.83
C ASP A 285 -24.16 0.31 2.81
N ALA A 286 -24.30 1.60 2.48
CA ALA A 286 -25.15 2.07 1.39
C ALA A 286 -24.72 1.50 0.02
N TRP A 287 -23.42 1.26 -0.18
CA TRP A 287 -22.91 0.56 -1.36
C TRP A 287 -23.25 -0.94 -1.39
N CYS A 288 -23.92 -1.47 -0.36
CA CYS A 288 -24.51 -2.80 -0.38
C CYS A 288 -25.78 -2.90 -1.21
N ASP A 289 -26.46 -1.76 -1.42
CA ASP A 289 -27.74 -1.72 -2.09
C ASP A 289 -27.62 -1.93 -3.61
N GLU A 290 -28.40 -2.85 -4.16
CA GLU A 290 -28.35 -3.17 -5.58
C GLU A 290 -28.82 -2.00 -6.47
N ARG A 291 -29.81 -1.22 -6.02
CA ARG A 291 -30.31 -0.05 -6.75
C ARG A 291 -29.25 1.04 -6.78
N VAL A 292 -28.53 1.28 -5.67
CA VAL A 292 -27.39 2.20 -5.63
C VAL A 292 -26.34 1.80 -6.67
N ASN A 293 -25.94 0.52 -6.68
CA ASN A 293 -24.95 0.02 -7.63
C ASN A 293 -25.40 0.09 -9.09
N ARG A 294 -26.67 -0.22 -9.40
CA ARG A 294 -27.21 -0.09 -10.76
C ARG A 294 -27.21 1.35 -11.25
N ARG A 295 -27.62 2.31 -10.41
CA ARG A 295 -27.62 3.75 -10.78
C ARG A 295 -26.22 4.31 -10.91
N TRP A 296 -25.31 3.87 -10.04
CA TRP A 296 -23.89 4.18 -10.16
C TRP A 296 -23.32 3.71 -11.51
N GLN A 297 -23.55 2.45 -11.88
CA GLN A 297 -23.03 1.89 -13.14
C GLN A 297 -23.59 2.64 -14.36
N ALA A 298 -24.89 2.93 -14.38
CA ALA A 298 -25.50 3.71 -15.46
C ALA A 298 -24.85 5.10 -15.61
N PHE A 299 -24.71 5.83 -14.49
CA PHE A 299 -24.06 7.15 -14.47
C PHE A 299 -22.62 7.10 -14.98
N VAL A 300 -21.81 6.14 -14.50
CA VAL A 300 -20.41 6.03 -14.89
C VAL A 300 -20.25 5.59 -16.35
N LEU A 301 -21.10 4.69 -16.83
CA LEU A 301 -21.12 4.29 -18.24
C LEU A 301 -21.45 5.48 -19.15
N ALA A 302 -22.42 6.31 -18.79
CA ALA A 302 -22.78 7.52 -19.54
C ALA A 302 -21.65 8.59 -19.54
N LEU A 303 -20.82 8.60 -18.49
CA LEU A 303 -19.68 9.50 -18.38
C LEU A 303 -18.46 8.98 -19.17
N GLY A 304 -18.23 7.67 -19.19
CA GLY A 304 -17.07 7.02 -19.79
C GLY A 304 -15.77 7.24 -19.00
N GLU A 305 -14.74 6.46 -19.32
CA GLU A 305 -13.45 6.46 -18.60
C GLU A 305 -12.79 7.84 -18.57
N ALA A 306 -12.58 8.44 -19.73
CA ALA A 306 -12.00 9.79 -19.84
C ALA A 306 -12.87 10.86 -19.16
N GLY A 307 -14.20 10.66 -19.11
CA GLY A 307 -15.10 11.59 -18.42
C GLY A 307 -14.95 11.52 -16.91
N VAL A 308 -14.73 10.32 -16.35
CA VAL A 308 -14.48 10.10 -14.92
C VAL A 308 -13.18 10.76 -14.50
N GLU A 309 -12.09 10.57 -15.26
CA GLU A 309 -10.80 11.19 -14.99
C GLU A 309 -10.90 12.73 -14.99
N LYS A 310 -11.46 13.30 -16.05
CA LYS A 310 -11.68 14.76 -16.16
C LYS A 310 -12.57 15.30 -15.04
N LEU A 311 -13.55 14.53 -14.56
CA LEU A 311 -14.39 14.95 -13.43
C LEU A 311 -13.59 14.98 -12.13
N LEU A 312 -12.73 13.99 -11.89
CA LEU A 312 -11.84 13.95 -10.74
C LEU A 312 -10.83 15.12 -10.75
N GLU A 313 -10.23 15.40 -11.90
CA GLU A 313 -9.32 16.54 -12.09
C GLU A 313 -10.01 17.85 -11.73
N ARG A 314 -11.16 18.15 -12.35
CA ARG A 314 -11.93 19.36 -12.07
C ARG A 314 -12.41 19.44 -10.62
N ALA A 315 -12.79 18.32 -10.02
CA ALA A 315 -13.19 18.27 -8.61
C ALA A 315 -12.01 18.54 -7.66
N ALA A 316 -10.81 18.07 -8.00
CA ALA A 316 -9.58 18.35 -7.25
C ALA A 316 -9.19 19.83 -7.36
N GLU A 317 -9.22 20.41 -8.57
CA GLU A 317 -8.95 21.83 -8.82
C GLU A 317 -9.92 22.75 -8.06
N ARG A 318 -11.19 22.35 -7.95
CA ARG A 318 -12.22 23.08 -7.19
C ARG A 318 -12.18 22.83 -5.69
N GLY A 319 -11.25 22.01 -5.19
CA GLY A 319 -11.14 21.69 -3.77
C GLY A 319 -12.36 20.95 -3.22
N LEU A 320 -13.09 20.20 -4.06
CA LEU A 320 -14.30 19.49 -3.62
C LEU A 320 -13.96 18.25 -2.79
N ALA A 321 -12.73 17.74 -2.87
CA ALA A 321 -12.29 16.65 -2.01
C ALA A 321 -12.17 17.11 -0.55
N ALA A 322 -12.85 16.42 0.37
CA ALA A 322 -12.78 16.70 1.81
C ALA A 322 -11.41 16.39 2.44
N THR A 323 -10.52 15.76 1.68
CA THR A 323 -9.16 15.37 2.06
C THR A 323 -8.23 15.80 0.93
N ARG A 324 -6.96 16.08 1.22
CA ARG A 324 -5.97 16.41 0.19
C ARG A 324 -5.87 15.26 -0.83
N THR A 325 -6.50 15.44 -1.99
CA THR A 325 -6.38 14.53 -3.12
C THR A 325 -5.10 14.84 -3.87
N LEU A 326 -4.29 13.81 -4.12
CA LEU A 326 -3.13 13.89 -4.99
C LEU A 326 -3.43 13.06 -6.23
N LEU A 327 -3.52 13.73 -7.38
CA LEU A 327 -3.64 13.04 -8.67
C LEU A 327 -2.22 12.70 -9.13
N HIS A 328 -1.95 11.41 -9.26
CA HIS A 328 -0.67 10.92 -9.75
C HIS A 328 -0.82 10.57 -11.23
N ALA A 329 0.17 10.93 -12.05
CA ALA A 329 0.29 10.34 -13.38
C ALA A 329 0.45 8.81 -13.26
N PRO A 330 -0.05 8.00 -14.21
CA PRO A 330 -0.04 6.54 -14.09
C PRO A 330 1.33 5.94 -13.76
N ALA A 331 2.40 6.46 -14.36
CA ALA A 331 3.78 6.01 -14.11
C ALA A 331 4.26 6.28 -12.66
N LEU A 332 3.79 7.38 -12.05
CA LEU A 332 4.16 7.76 -10.67
C LEU A 332 3.28 7.07 -9.62
N ALA A 333 2.10 6.58 -10.03
CA ALA A 333 1.13 5.96 -9.11
C ALA A 333 1.67 4.67 -8.47
N THR A 334 2.60 3.98 -9.11
CA THR A 334 3.25 2.75 -8.63
C THR A 334 4.77 2.87 -8.51
N GLU A 335 5.30 4.10 -8.55
CA GLU A 335 6.72 4.35 -8.34
C GLU A 335 7.20 3.78 -7.00
N GLY A 336 8.32 3.06 -7.02
CA GLY A 336 8.89 2.38 -5.85
C GLY A 336 8.28 1.02 -5.53
N TRP A 337 7.19 0.60 -6.18
CA TRP A 337 6.51 -0.67 -5.87
C TRP A 337 7.27 -1.90 -6.38
N SER A 338 8.25 -1.73 -7.27
CA SER A 338 9.07 -2.83 -7.82
C SER A 338 8.24 -3.95 -8.48
N LEU A 339 7.18 -3.57 -9.19
CA LEU A 339 6.26 -4.51 -9.84
C LEU A 339 6.96 -5.40 -10.89
N ALA A 340 7.99 -4.88 -11.58
CA ALA A 340 8.75 -5.64 -12.57
C ALA A 340 9.48 -6.86 -11.98
N SER A 341 9.74 -6.89 -10.67
CA SER A 341 10.36 -8.01 -9.96
C SER A 341 9.39 -8.70 -9.00
N ASN A 342 8.09 -8.47 -9.12
CA ASN A 342 7.07 -8.91 -8.16
C ASN A 342 7.43 -8.53 -6.72
N GLY A 343 7.99 -7.32 -6.55
CA GLY A 343 8.41 -6.79 -5.25
C GLY A 343 9.66 -7.45 -4.68
N ARG A 344 10.32 -8.36 -5.40
CA ARG A 344 11.51 -9.08 -4.90
C ARG A 344 12.80 -8.34 -5.23
N LEU A 345 13.79 -8.52 -4.35
CA LEU A 345 15.17 -8.10 -4.61
C LEU A 345 15.73 -8.95 -5.76
N VAL A 346 15.99 -8.33 -6.91
CA VAL A 346 16.71 -8.99 -7.99
C VAL A 346 18.18 -9.01 -7.63
N ALA A 347 18.77 -10.19 -7.46
CA ALA A 347 20.21 -10.30 -7.32
C ALA A 347 20.86 -9.73 -8.59
N ARG A 348 21.68 -8.68 -8.43
CA ARG A 348 22.47 -8.16 -9.55
C ARG A 348 23.33 -9.32 -10.08
N PRO A 349 23.36 -9.60 -11.40
CA PRO A 349 24.30 -10.58 -11.90
C PRO A 349 25.71 -10.15 -11.49
N ARG A 350 26.43 -11.03 -10.79
CA ARG A 350 27.84 -10.86 -10.49
C ARG A 350 28.54 -10.57 -11.82
N ARG A 351 29.06 -9.35 -12.01
CA ARG A 351 30.09 -9.16 -13.01
C ARG A 351 31.24 -10.07 -12.58
N ALA A 352 31.50 -11.12 -13.35
CA ALA A 352 32.71 -11.90 -13.17
C ALA A 352 33.89 -10.91 -13.17
N PRO A 353 34.84 -11.01 -12.24
CA PRO A 353 36.04 -10.21 -12.31
C PRO A 353 36.68 -10.51 -13.66
N THR A 354 36.69 -9.53 -14.56
CA THR A 354 37.55 -9.56 -15.73
C THR A 354 38.95 -9.54 -15.20
N PHE A 355 39.56 -10.72 -15.08
CA PHE A 355 41.00 -10.84 -14.96
C PHE A 355 41.60 -10.19 -16.20
N SER A 356 42.09 -8.96 -16.04
CA SER A 356 43.00 -8.36 -16.99
C SER A 356 44.21 -9.28 -17.05
N SER A 357 44.41 -9.93 -18.20
CA SER A 357 45.63 -10.69 -18.43
C SER A 357 46.83 -9.77 -18.17
N PRO A 358 47.88 -10.24 -17.48
CA PRO A 358 49.05 -9.43 -17.23
C PRO A 358 49.66 -8.97 -18.56
N PRO A 359 50.19 -7.73 -18.63
CA PRO A 359 50.79 -7.21 -19.84
C PRO A 359 51.95 -8.11 -20.26
N ARG A 360 51.94 -8.53 -21.54
CA ARG A 360 53.06 -9.27 -22.14
C ARG A 360 54.35 -8.45 -21.99
N PRO A 361 55.47 -9.07 -21.60
CA PRO A 361 56.76 -8.38 -21.57
C PRO A 361 57.13 -7.90 -22.98
N ARG A 362 57.55 -6.65 -23.09
CA ARG A 362 58.08 -6.07 -24.33
C ARG A 362 59.35 -6.82 -24.73
N PRO A 363 59.54 -7.20 -26.00
CA PRO A 363 60.80 -7.75 -26.46
C PRO A 363 61.91 -6.71 -26.28
N GLY A 364 62.96 -7.09 -25.54
CA GLY A 364 64.11 -6.26 -25.25
C GLY A 364 64.85 -5.86 -26.51
N ALA A 365 65.18 -4.58 -26.60
CA ALA A 365 66.09 -4.03 -27.59
C ALA A 365 67.49 -4.63 -27.39
N ALA A 366 68.04 -5.17 -28.47
CA ALA A 366 69.43 -5.59 -28.54
C ALA A 366 70.35 -4.38 -28.33
N VAL A 367 71.19 -4.44 -27.30
CA VAL A 367 72.34 -3.54 -27.14
C VAL A 367 73.49 -4.13 -27.94
N ARG A 368 73.98 -3.37 -28.92
CA ARG A 368 75.34 -3.52 -29.48
C ARG A 368 76.28 -2.67 -28.64
N GLY A 369 77.42 -3.24 -28.25
CA GLY A 369 78.50 -2.56 -27.53
C GLY A 369 79.22 -3.52 -26.62
#